data_AF-E0PPV4-F1
#
_entry.id   AF-E0PPV4-F1
#
_cell.length_a   1.000
_cell.length_b   1.000
_cell.length_c   1.000
_cell.angle_alpha   90.00
_cell.angle_beta   90.00
_cell.angle_gamma   90.00
#
_symmetry.space_group_name_H-M   'P 1'
#
loop_
_entity.id
_entity.type
_entity.pdbx_description
1 polymer ?
#
loop_
_entity_poly.entity_id
_entity_poly.type
_entity_poly.pdbx_seq_one_letter_code
_entity_poly.pdbx_strand_id
1 'polypeptide(L)'
;MNNQDIAKKVIEALGGRENVNSVAHCATRLRVMVKDEGKINKEVIENLDKVQGAFFNSGQYQIIFGTGTVNKMYDEVVALGLPTSSKEDMKAEAAKQGNWFQRAIRTFGDVFVPIIPVIVATGLFMGLRGLMNALGMTLPDDVKIYSEILTDTAFIILPGLVVWSTFRVFGGNPAVGIVLGMMLVSGSLPNAWAVASGGEVTAMNFFGFIPVVGLQGSVLPAFIIGVVGAKFEKALRKVVPDVLDLLVTPFVTLLVMSILGLFVIGPVFHVVENYILLGTKAILALPFGLGGLVIGGVHQLIVVSGVHHIFNLLEVQLLASDHVNPFNAIITAAMTAQGAATVAVGVKTKNPKLKTLAFPAALSAFLGITEPAIFGVNLRFRKPFFLSLIAGAIGGGLASILGLAGTGNGITIIPGTMLYVGNGQLFQYLLMVGVSFVLGFALTYMFGYEDEKEVASEVATERLVQEETTGNIPLSPQNETIQTPIVGDVVALADVNDPVFSSGAMGQGIAVKPSQGVVYAPADAEVSIAFATGHAYGLKTANGAEILIHVGIDTVTMNGEGFEQKVAQGDKVKAGDLLGTFDSNKIAAAGLDDTTMVIVTNTADYASVTPVASGSVVKGDAIIEVKA
;
A
#
# COMPACT_ATOMS: atom_id res chain seq x y z
N MET A 1 9.03 26.22 -30.78
CA MET A 1 7.71 26.29 -31.47
C MET A 1 6.76 27.15 -30.64
N ASN A 2 5.71 27.75 -31.24
CA ASN A 2 4.67 28.41 -30.44
C ASN A 2 3.76 27.36 -29.76
N ASN A 3 2.99 27.74 -28.74
CA ASN A 3 2.18 26.80 -27.95
C ASN A 3 1.08 26.13 -28.78
N GLN A 4 0.50 26.84 -29.74
CA GLN A 4 -0.55 26.34 -30.61
C GLN A 4 -0.05 25.22 -31.54
N ASP A 5 1.17 25.34 -32.08
CA ASP A 5 1.79 24.31 -32.91
C ASP A 5 2.16 23.07 -32.10
N ILE A 6 2.62 23.26 -30.86
CA ILE A 6 2.89 22.16 -29.93
C ILE A 6 1.56 21.44 -29.59
N ALA A 7 0.49 22.18 -29.32
CA ALA A 7 -0.82 21.63 -28.99
C ALA A 7 -1.41 20.80 -30.14
N LYS A 8 -1.25 21.25 -31.39
CA LYS A 8 -1.64 20.46 -32.59
C LYS A 8 -0.89 19.14 -32.67
N LYS A 9 0.44 19.18 -32.51
CA LYS A 9 1.28 17.97 -32.52
C LYS A 9 0.94 17.03 -31.35
N VAL A 10 0.61 17.57 -30.17
CA VAL A 10 0.12 16.77 -29.04
C VAL A 10 -1.16 16.04 -29.43
N ILE A 11 -2.14 16.72 -30.04
CA ILE A 11 -3.42 16.10 -30.46
C ILE A 11 -3.19 15.02 -31.52
N GLU A 12 -2.35 15.28 -32.52
CA GLU A 12 -1.99 14.30 -33.54
C GLU A 12 -1.33 13.06 -32.92
N ALA A 13 -0.34 13.26 -32.03
CA ALA A 13 0.38 12.18 -31.38
C ALA A 13 -0.47 11.42 -30.34
N LEU A 14 -1.56 12.01 -29.84
CA LEU A 14 -2.57 11.32 -29.04
C LEU A 14 -3.47 10.41 -29.88
N GLY A 15 -3.30 10.34 -31.20
CA GLY A 15 -4.14 9.56 -32.11
C GLY A 15 -5.39 10.32 -32.55
N GLY A 16 -5.35 11.66 -32.56
CA GLY A 16 -6.43 12.53 -33.00
C GLY A 16 -7.43 12.90 -31.91
N ARG A 17 -8.28 13.90 -32.19
CA ARG A 17 -9.32 14.38 -31.27
C ARG A 17 -10.33 13.28 -30.92
N GLU A 18 -10.60 12.38 -31.86
CA GLU A 18 -11.48 11.25 -31.73
C GLU A 18 -10.99 10.21 -30.72
N ASN A 19 -9.69 10.15 -30.44
CA ASN A 19 -9.12 9.27 -29.43
C ASN A 19 -9.14 9.89 -28.02
N VAL A 20 -9.43 11.19 -27.88
CA VAL A 20 -9.45 11.87 -26.58
C VAL A 20 -10.88 11.94 -26.05
N ASN A 21 -11.10 11.41 -24.84
CA ASN A 21 -12.36 11.53 -24.12
C ASN A 21 -12.46 12.88 -23.41
N SER A 22 -11.40 13.27 -22.69
CA SER A 22 -11.39 14.50 -21.91
C SER A 22 -9.97 14.91 -21.52
N VAL A 23 -9.78 16.19 -21.24
CA VAL A 23 -8.55 16.75 -20.69
C VAL A 23 -8.80 17.55 -19.42
N ALA A 24 -7.82 17.53 -18.52
CA ALA A 24 -7.68 18.47 -17.40
C ALA A 24 -6.21 18.78 -17.20
N HIS A 25 -5.89 19.71 -16.30
CA HIS A 25 -4.50 19.95 -15.90
C HIS A 25 -4.36 20.10 -14.39
N CYS A 26 -3.18 19.75 -13.87
CA CYS A 26 -2.75 20.13 -12.53
C CYS A 26 -1.62 21.16 -12.61
N ALA A 27 -0.97 21.46 -11.48
CA ALA A 27 0.06 22.50 -11.43
C ALA A 27 1.14 22.35 -12.50
N THR A 28 1.52 21.12 -12.88
CA THR A 28 2.63 20.86 -13.81
C THR A 28 2.30 19.95 -15.00
N ARG A 29 1.10 19.36 -15.08
CA ARG A 29 0.80 18.29 -16.06
C ARG A 29 -0.54 18.45 -16.73
N LEU A 30 -0.56 18.25 -18.04
CA LEU A 30 -1.77 18.05 -18.83
C LEU A 30 -2.14 16.57 -18.71
N ARG A 31 -3.37 16.29 -18.27
CA ARG A 31 -3.91 14.95 -18.10
C ARG A 31 -4.91 14.72 -19.21
N VAL A 32 -4.74 13.61 -19.91
CA VAL A 32 -5.56 13.24 -21.07
C VAL A 32 -6.18 11.87 -20.83
N MET A 33 -7.51 11.81 -20.83
CA MET A 33 -8.22 10.54 -20.93
C MET A 33 -8.30 10.16 -22.41
N VAL A 34 -7.75 9.00 -22.76
CA VAL A 34 -7.84 8.46 -24.12
C VAL A 34 -8.78 7.25 -24.19
N LYS A 35 -9.37 6.99 -25.37
CA LYS A 35 -10.16 5.79 -25.65
C LYS A 35 -9.29 4.56 -25.85
N ASP A 36 -8.17 4.75 -26.54
CA ASP A 36 -7.21 3.69 -26.89
C ASP A 36 -5.77 4.18 -26.68
N GLU A 37 -5.08 3.56 -25.72
CA GLU A 37 -3.67 3.84 -25.43
C GLU A 37 -2.76 3.44 -26.61
N GLY A 38 -3.12 2.40 -27.37
CA GLY A 38 -2.30 1.89 -28.47
C GLY A 38 -2.16 2.86 -29.65
N LYS A 39 -3.02 3.89 -29.71
CA LYS A 39 -2.96 4.95 -30.71
C LYS A 39 -2.07 6.12 -30.32
N ILE A 40 -1.55 6.14 -29.10
CA ILE A 40 -0.64 7.19 -28.64
C ILE A 40 0.76 6.93 -29.19
N ASN A 41 1.29 7.89 -29.95
CA ASN A 41 2.69 7.91 -30.34
C ASN A 41 3.53 8.53 -29.23
N LYS A 42 3.93 7.69 -28.26
CA LYS A 42 4.65 8.11 -27.03
C LYS A 42 6.00 8.76 -27.36
N GLU A 43 6.75 8.20 -28.31
CA GLU A 43 8.04 8.74 -28.74
C GLU A 43 7.90 10.15 -29.32
N VAL A 44 6.84 10.42 -30.09
CA VAL A 44 6.61 11.77 -30.61
C VAL A 44 6.33 12.74 -29.46
N ILE A 45 5.44 12.39 -28.52
CA ILE A 45 5.06 13.28 -27.42
C ILE A 45 6.25 13.59 -26.51
N GLU A 46 7.05 12.59 -26.15
CA GLU A 46 8.23 12.78 -25.28
C GLU A 46 9.27 13.70 -25.91
N ASN A 47 9.34 13.77 -27.24
CA ASN A 47 10.27 14.62 -27.99
C ASN A 47 9.68 15.99 -28.42
N LEU A 48 8.45 16.33 -28.00
CA LEU A 48 7.87 17.64 -28.31
C LEU A 48 8.51 18.75 -27.47
N ASP A 49 8.69 19.90 -28.11
CA ASP A 49 9.19 21.12 -27.46
C ASP A 49 8.33 21.47 -26.23
N LYS A 50 8.98 21.81 -25.11
CA LYS A 50 8.39 22.05 -23.77
C LYS A 50 7.76 20.84 -23.07
N VAL A 51 7.73 19.66 -23.70
CA VAL A 51 7.38 18.42 -22.99
C VAL A 51 8.58 17.98 -22.18
N GLN A 52 8.30 17.79 -20.91
CA GLN A 52 9.26 17.57 -19.85
C GLN A 52 9.27 16.09 -19.40
N GLY A 53 8.43 15.28 -20.06
CA GLY A 53 8.17 13.87 -19.79
C GLY A 53 6.70 13.53 -20.06
N ALA A 54 6.40 12.31 -20.46
CA ALA A 54 5.03 11.83 -20.62
C ALA A 54 4.91 10.37 -20.20
N PHE A 55 3.81 10.00 -19.55
CA PHE A 55 3.61 8.62 -19.09
C PHE A 55 2.13 8.30 -18.91
N PHE A 56 1.80 7.01 -18.94
CA PHE A 56 0.45 6.53 -18.64
C PHE A 56 0.38 6.14 -17.16
N ASN A 57 -0.58 6.69 -16.42
CA ASN A 57 -0.81 6.34 -15.02
C ASN A 57 -2.30 6.44 -14.69
N SER A 58 -2.82 5.42 -14.02
CA SER A 58 -4.19 5.40 -13.49
C SER A 58 -5.22 5.68 -14.58
N GLY A 59 -5.09 5.08 -15.77
CA GLY A 59 -6.05 5.26 -16.87
C GLY A 59 -5.97 6.62 -17.59
N GLN A 60 -4.95 7.43 -17.31
CA GLN A 60 -4.75 8.75 -17.93
C GLN A 60 -3.34 8.82 -18.52
N TYR A 61 -3.23 9.44 -19.69
CA TYR A 61 -1.93 9.82 -20.24
C TYR A 61 -1.57 11.22 -19.72
N GLN A 62 -0.47 11.34 -18.99
CA GLN A 62 -0.01 12.57 -18.37
C GLN A 62 1.19 13.11 -19.13
N ILE A 63 1.08 14.35 -19.59
CA ILE A 63 2.16 15.07 -20.27
C ILE A 63 2.62 16.18 -19.32
N ILE A 64 3.89 16.15 -18.95
CA ILE A 64 4.49 17.14 -18.06
C ILE A 64 4.92 18.33 -18.92
N PHE A 65 4.39 19.51 -18.62
CA PHE A 65 4.79 20.77 -19.26
C PHE A 65 5.49 21.73 -18.27
N GLY A 66 5.40 21.45 -16.97
CA GLY A 66 5.89 22.32 -15.91
C GLY A 66 4.86 23.37 -15.48
N THR A 67 5.14 24.04 -14.36
CA THR A 67 4.29 25.07 -13.76
C THR A 67 4.11 26.26 -14.69
N GLY A 68 2.88 26.74 -14.84
CA GLY A 68 2.53 27.86 -15.73
C GLY A 68 2.43 27.50 -17.22
N THR A 69 3.38 26.74 -17.77
CA THR A 69 3.33 26.30 -19.18
C THR A 69 2.15 25.36 -19.44
N VAL A 70 1.83 24.49 -18.47
CA VAL A 70 0.68 23.58 -18.57
C VAL A 70 -0.65 24.29 -18.76
N ASN A 71 -0.86 25.47 -18.16
CA ASN A 71 -2.10 26.23 -18.30
C ASN A 71 -2.26 26.71 -19.75
N LYS A 72 -1.17 27.25 -20.31
CA LYS A 72 -1.12 27.69 -21.71
C LYS A 72 -1.37 26.53 -22.67
N MET A 73 -0.76 25.37 -22.40
CA MET A 73 -0.97 24.17 -23.22
C MET A 73 -2.39 23.62 -23.12
N TYR A 74 -2.98 23.64 -21.92
CA TYR A 74 -4.37 23.27 -21.69
C TYR A 74 -5.32 24.18 -22.49
N ASP A 75 -5.14 25.49 -22.40
CA ASP A 75 -5.97 26.46 -23.12
C ASP A 75 -5.91 26.24 -24.64
N GLU A 76 -4.72 25.97 -25.18
CA GLU A 76 -4.53 25.69 -26.61
C GLU A 76 -5.18 24.39 -27.06
N VAL A 77 -5.03 23.28 -26.31
CA VAL A 77 -5.66 22.01 -26.70
C VAL A 77 -7.18 22.06 -26.57
N VAL A 78 -7.71 22.85 -25.62
CA VAL A 78 -9.15 23.11 -25.47
C VAL A 78 -9.66 23.98 -26.62
N ALA A 79 -8.91 25.03 -27.01
CA ALA A 79 -9.23 25.85 -28.16
C ALA A 79 -9.23 25.05 -29.48
N LEU A 80 -8.38 24.04 -29.58
CA LEU A 80 -8.35 23.07 -30.68
C LEU A 80 -9.44 21.99 -30.58
N GLY A 81 -10.27 22.04 -29.53
CA GLY A 81 -11.53 21.30 -29.42
C GLY A 81 -11.50 20.05 -28.54
N LEU A 82 -10.44 19.81 -27.75
CA LEU A 82 -10.48 18.69 -26.81
C LEU A 82 -11.56 18.90 -25.73
N PRO A 83 -12.36 17.87 -25.38
CA PRO A 83 -13.38 17.98 -24.34
C PRO A 83 -12.72 18.19 -22.96
N THR A 84 -13.33 18.97 -22.07
CA THR A 84 -12.81 19.23 -20.73
C THR A 84 -13.54 18.42 -19.66
N SER A 85 -12.87 18.13 -18.55
CA SER A 85 -13.49 17.51 -17.37
C SER A 85 -12.77 17.94 -16.08
N SER A 86 -13.42 17.79 -14.93
CA SER A 86 -12.76 18.05 -13.65
C SER A 86 -11.77 16.93 -13.30
N LYS A 87 -10.80 17.21 -12.43
CA LYS A 87 -9.85 16.17 -11.95
C LYS A 87 -10.57 15.02 -11.25
N GLU A 88 -11.67 15.30 -10.55
CA GLU A 88 -12.48 14.30 -9.87
C GLU A 88 -13.22 13.42 -10.87
N ASP A 89 -13.79 14.02 -11.91
CA ASP A 89 -14.45 13.30 -13.00
C ASP A 89 -13.46 12.42 -13.77
N MET A 90 -12.27 12.94 -14.08
CA MET A 90 -11.22 12.13 -14.72
C MET A 90 -10.78 10.95 -13.85
N LYS A 91 -10.74 11.12 -12.52
CA LYS A 91 -10.40 10.04 -11.58
C LYS A 91 -11.51 8.99 -11.54
N ALA A 92 -12.77 9.42 -11.57
CA ALA A 92 -13.93 8.53 -11.66
C ALA A 92 -14.02 7.80 -13.01
N GLU A 93 -13.60 8.45 -14.10
CA GLU A 93 -13.57 7.89 -15.45
C GLU A 93 -12.40 6.93 -15.66
N ALA A 94 -11.23 7.26 -15.11
CA ALA A 94 -10.07 6.37 -14.98
C ALA A 94 -10.41 5.07 -14.24
N ALA A 95 -11.21 5.15 -13.17
CA ALA A 95 -11.68 3.97 -12.45
C ALA A 95 -12.54 3.03 -13.34
N LYS A 96 -13.16 3.56 -14.41
CA LYS A 96 -13.96 2.79 -15.39
C LYS A 96 -13.11 2.18 -16.51
N GLN A 97 -11.84 2.57 -16.66
CA GLN A 97 -10.95 1.98 -17.67
C GLN A 97 -10.46 0.57 -17.30
N GLY A 98 -10.26 -0.25 -18.34
CA GLY A 98 -9.94 -1.68 -18.24
C GLY A 98 -11.17 -2.57 -18.45
N ASN A 99 -10.97 -3.87 -18.67
CA ASN A 99 -12.09 -4.81 -18.77
C ASN A 99 -12.74 -5.03 -17.38
N TRP A 100 -13.94 -5.63 -17.35
CA TRP A 100 -14.70 -5.80 -16.10
C TRP A 100 -13.93 -6.56 -15.02
N PHE A 101 -13.12 -7.54 -15.42
CA PHE A 101 -12.29 -8.35 -14.53
C PHE A 101 -11.13 -7.53 -13.94
N GLN A 102 -10.46 -6.72 -14.77
CA GLN A 102 -9.41 -5.80 -14.34
C GLN A 102 -9.96 -4.74 -13.37
N ARG A 103 -11.19 -4.27 -13.57
CA ARG A 103 -11.83 -3.36 -12.61
C ARG A 103 -12.13 -4.05 -11.29
N ALA A 104 -12.69 -5.27 -11.32
CA ALA A 104 -13.00 -6.03 -10.11
C ALA A 104 -11.76 -6.25 -9.23
N ILE A 105 -10.63 -6.65 -9.82
CA ILE A 105 -9.39 -6.84 -9.05
C ILE A 105 -8.82 -5.52 -8.53
N ARG A 106 -8.92 -4.42 -9.29
CA ARG A 106 -8.47 -3.10 -8.80
C ARG A 106 -9.26 -2.69 -7.57
N THR A 107 -10.59 -2.77 -7.64
CA THR A 107 -11.48 -2.47 -6.51
C THR A 107 -11.21 -3.38 -5.32
N PHE A 108 -10.94 -4.67 -5.56
CA PHE A 108 -10.53 -5.58 -4.50
C PHE A 108 -9.21 -5.13 -3.85
N GLY A 109 -8.21 -4.74 -4.66
CA GLY A 109 -6.96 -4.14 -4.18
C GLY A 109 -7.18 -2.88 -3.34
N ASP A 110 -8.04 -1.96 -3.78
CA ASP A 110 -8.35 -0.71 -3.06
C ASP A 110 -8.94 -0.96 -1.66
N VAL A 111 -9.68 -2.06 -1.50
CA VAL A 111 -10.19 -2.50 -0.19
C VAL A 111 -9.07 -3.01 0.71
N PHE A 112 -8.09 -3.73 0.15
CA PHE A 112 -7.01 -4.35 0.93
C PHE A 112 -5.86 -3.41 1.26
N VAL A 113 -5.53 -2.43 0.41
CA VAL A 113 -4.40 -1.51 0.58
C VAL A 113 -4.25 -0.95 2.01
N PRO A 114 -5.30 -0.47 2.69
CA PRO A 114 -5.19 0.07 4.05
C PRO A 114 -5.02 -0.99 5.14
N ILE A 115 -5.37 -2.24 4.84
CA ILE A 115 -5.39 -3.37 5.78
C ILE A 115 -4.03 -4.08 5.78
N ILE A 116 -3.32 -4.05 4.64
CA ILE A 116 -2.04 -4.73 4.40
C ILE A 116 -1.03 -4.52 5.54
N PRO A 117 -0.73 -3.28 6.01
CA PRO A 117 0.33 -3.09 7.01
C PRO A 117 0.09 -3.88 8.31
N VAL A 118 -1.18 -3.91 8.76
CA VAL A 118 -1.55 -4.61 10.00
C VAL A 118 -1.45 -6.12 9.83
N ILE A 119 -1.98 -6.67 8.72
CA ILE A 119 -1.93 -8.12 8.46
C ILE A 119 -0.49 -8.60 8.30
N VAL A 120 0.38 -7.80 7.66
CA VAL A 120 1.80 -8.14 7.50
C VAL A 120 2.51 -8.17 8.85
N ALA A 121 2.29 -7.15 9.68
CA ALA A 121 2.89 -7.09 11.01
C ALA A 121 2.46 -8.28 11.87
N THR A 122 1.15 -8.51 12.03
CA THR A 122 0.64 -9.57 12.89
C THR A 122 0.90 -10.97 12.32
N GLY A 123 0.84 -11.15 11.01
CA GLY A 123 1.10 -12.41 10.33
C GLY A 123 2.55 -12.87 10.45
N LEU A 124 3.51 -11.95 10.42
CA LEU A 124 4.93 -12.28 10.65
C LEU A 124 5.15 -12.82 12.08
N PHE A 125 4.59 -12.14 13.08
CA PHE A 125 4.68 -12.59 14.47
C PHE A 125 3.94 -13.91 14.70
N MET A 126 2.78 -14.12 14.04
CA MET A 126 2.04 -15.38 14.08
C MET A 126 2.90 -16.55 13.56
N GLY A 127 3.58 -16.34 12.43
CA GLY A 127 4.51 -17.31 11.86
C GLY A 127 5.72 -17.59 12.77
N LEU A 128 6.26 -16.55 13.41
CA LEU A 128 7.37 -16.69 14.37
C LEU A 128 6.98 -17.53 15.58
N ARG A 129 5.82 -17.25 16.19
CA ARG A 129 5.24 -18.08 17.26
C ARG A 129 5.10 -19.54 16.80
N GLY A 130 4.62 -19.73 15.59
CA GLY A 130 4.50 -21.05 14.96
C GLY A 130 5.83 -21.80 14.84
N LEU A 131 6.88 -21.10 14.42
CA LEU A 131 8.23 -21.64 14.33
C LEU A 131 8.78 -22.04 15.70
N MET A 132 8.60 -21.20 16.73
CA MET A 132 9.01 -21.52 18.10
C MET A 132 8.35 -22.82 18.59
N ASN A 133 7.04 -22.95 18.37
CA ASN A 133 6.30 -24.17 18.72
C ASN A 133 6.85 -25.39 17.97
N ALA A 134 7.14 -25.28 16.68
CA ALA A 134 7.69 -26.38 15.88
C ALA A 134 9.09 -26.82 16.37
N LEU A 135 9.91 -25.88 16.85
CA LEU A 135 11.22 -26.15 17.44
C LEU A 135 11.15 -26.74 18.87
N GLY A 136 9.95 -27.00 19.40
CA GLY A 136 9.75 -27.50 20.76
C GLY A 136 9.96 -26.44 21.84
N MET A 137 10.03 -25.16 21.48
CA MET A 137 10.12 -24.05 22.44
C MET A 137 8.72 -23.70 22.94
N THR A 138 8.31 -24.30 24.05
CA THR A 138 7.03 -24.00 24.69
C THR A 138 7.09 -22.65 25.40
N LEU A 139 6.26 -21.71 24.96
CA LEU A 139 6.05 -20.45 25.68
C LEU A 139 5.28 -20.73 26.99
N PRO A 140 5.57 -20.01 28.09
CA PRO A 140 4.69 -19.96 29.25
C PRO A 140 3.26 -19.58 28.84
N ASP A 141 2.25 -20.11 29.52
CA ASP A 141 0.84 -19.97 29.11
C ASP A 141 0.39 -18.50 29.00
N ASP A 142 0.81 -17.65 29.93
CA ASP A 142 0.54 -16.21 29.90
C ASP A 142 1.19 -15.50 28.72
N VAL A 143 2.45 -15.84 28.41
CA VAL A 143 3.18 -15.32 27.24
C VAL A 143 2.55 -15.84 25.94
N LYS A 144 2.11 -17.09 25.91
CA LYS A 144 1.40 -17.70 24.78
C LYS A 144 0.09 -16.95 24.53
N ILE A 145 -0.74 -16.74 25.55
CA ILE A 145 -1.99 -16.00 25.45
C ILE A 145 -1.73 -14.56 24.97
N TYR A 146 -0.74 -13.88 25.54
CA TYR A 146 -0.37 -12.53 25.08
C TYR A 146 0.05 -12.53 23.61
N SER A 147 0.82 -13.53 23.18
CA SER A 147 1.21 -13.68 21.76
C SER A 147 0.00 -13.94 20.86
N GLU A 148 -0.99 -14.73 21.29
CA GLU A 148 -2.27 -14.93 20.60
C GLU A 148 -3.04 -13.63 20.46
N ILE A 149 -3.15 -12.84 21.52
CA ILE A 149 -3.78 -11.52 21.48
C ILE A 149 -3.06 -10.61 20.47
N LEU A 150 -1.72 -10.56 20.49
CA LEU A 150 -0.95 -9.72 19.59
C LEU A 150 -1.09 -10.13 18.11
N THR A 151 -1.14 -11.43 17.84
CA THR A 151 -0.99 -11.97 16.48
C THR A 151 -2.31 -12.34 15.82
N ASP A 152 -3.23 -12.94 16.57
CA ASP A 152 -4.45 -13.52 16.01
C ASP A 152 -5.56 -12.46 15.89
N THR A 153 -5.54 -11.40 16.71
CA THR A 153 -6.59 -10.35 16.73
C THR A 153 -6.89 -9.80 15.34
N ALA A 154 -5.87 -9.40 14.58
CA ALA A 154 -6.06 -8.81 13.25
C ALA A 154 -6.71 -9.78 12.25
N PHE A 155 -6.44 -11.09 12.38
CA PHE A 155 -7.05 -12.13 11.55
C PHE A 155 -8.47 -12.46 12.00
N ILE A 156 -8.72 -12.47 13.31
CA ILE A 156 -10.06 -12.65 13.88
C ILE A 156 -10.99 -11.53 13.40
N ILE A 157 -10.54 -10.26 13.46
CA ILE A 157 -11.34 -9.10 13.05
C ILE A 157 -11.21 -8.76 11.56
N LEU A 158 -10.56 -9.61 10.75
CA LEU A 158 -10.34 -9.36 9.33
C LEU A 158 -11.65 -9.02 8.58
N PRO A 159 -12.79 -9.70 8.82
CA PRO A 159 -14.08 -9.29 8.28
C PRO A 159 -14.48 -7.84 8.63
N GLY A 160 -14.22 -7.41 9.87
CA GLY A 160 -14.37 -6.03 10.34
C GLY A 160 -13.60 -5.04 9.49
N LEU A 161 -12.31 -5.30 9.29
CA LEU A 161 -11.40 -4.46 8.50
C LEU A 161 -11.81 -4.42 7.02
N VAL A 162 -12.19 -5.57 6.46
CA VAL A 162 -12.64 -5.68 5.06
C VAL A 162 -13.94 -4.92 4.84
N VAL A 163 -14.95 -5.08 5.69
CA VAL A 163 -16.25 -4.40 5.54
C VAL A 163 -16.09 -2.90 5.75
N TRP A 164 -15.32 -2.46 6.76
CA TRP A 164 -14.95 -1.06 6.95
C TRP A 164 -14.35 -0.44 5.68
N SER A 165 -13.31 -1.07 5.14
CA SER A 165 -12.60 -0.56 3.96
C SER A 165 -13.49 -0.62 2.71
N THR A 166 -14.34 -1.64 2.59
CA THR A 166 -15.31 -1.76 1.50
C THR A 166 -16.34 -0.63 1.56
N PHE A 167 -16.89 -0.30 2.73
CA PHE A 167 -17.80 0.84 2.87
C PHE A 167 -17.10 2.14 2.45
N ARG A 168 -15.86 2.36 2.88
CA ARG A 168 -15.05 3.51 2.48
C ARG A 168 -14.84 3.57 0.96
N VAL A 169 -14.49 2.46 0.31
CA VAL A 169 -14.25 2.39 -1.15
C VAL A 169 -15.53 2.60 -1.96
N PHE A 170 -16.66 2.06 -1.48
CA PHE A 170 -17.94 2.15 -2.17
C PHE A 170 -18.77 3.36 -1.73
N GLY A 171 -18.27 4.24 -0.86
CA GLY A 171 -18.93 5.48 -0.44
C GLY A 171 -20.09 5.30 0.56
N GLY A 172 -20.11 4.21 1.31
CA GLY A 172 -20.94 4.06 2.52
C GLY A 172 -20.21 4.62 3.76
N ASN A 173 -20.88 4.63 4.91
CA ASN A 173 -20.30 5.07 6.18
C ASN A 173 -19.33 4.00 6.74
N PRO A 174 -18.02 4.26 6.82
CA PRO A 174 -17.05 3.27 7.31
C PRO A 174 -17.31 2.81 8.74
N ALA A 175 -17.89 3.65 9.61
CA ALA A 175 -18.24 3.28 10.99
C ALA A 175 -19.37 2.24 11.02
N VAL A 176 -20.37 2.37 10.13
CA VAL A 176 -21.40 1.33 9.96
C VAL A 176 -20.76 0.04 9.43
N GLY A 177 -19.84 0.18 8.47
CA GLY A 177 -19.11 -0.95 7.90
C GLY A 177 -18.30 -1.73 8.94
N ILE A 178 -17.52 -1.06 9.79
CA ILE A 178 -16.70 -1.77 10.78
C ILE A 178 -17.58 -2.48 11.80
N VAL A 179 -18.66 -1.84 12.29
CA VAL A 179 -19.60 -2.46 13.24
C VAL A 179 -20.28 -3.67 12.61
N LEU A 180 -20.71 -3.57 11.35
CA LEU A 180 -21.29 -4.69 10.62
C LEU A 180 -20.31 -5.86 10.54
N GLY A 181 -19.05 -5.61 10.16
CA GLY A 181 -18.06 -6.68 10.09
C GLY A 181 -17.71 -7.27 11.46
N MET A 182 -17.73 -6.48 12.54
CA MET A 182 -17.57 -6.98 13.91
C MET A 182 -18.74 -7.85 14.37
N MET A 183 -19.97 -7.58 13.90
CA MET A 183 -21.12 -8.45 14.17
C MET A 183 -20.92 -9.86 13.57
N LEU A 184 -20.25 -9.96 12.41
CA LEU A 184 -19.96 -11.25 11.75
C LEU A 184 -18.93 -12.11 12.52
N VAL A 185 -18.19 -11.51 13.43
CA VAL A 185 -17.15 -12.17 14.24
C VAL A 185 -17.41 -12.00 15.74
N SER A 186 -18.64 -11.67 16.11
CA SER A 186 -19.05 -11.48 17.50
C SER A 186 -18.64 -12.68 18.36
N GLY A 187 -18.14 -12.42 19.57
CA GLY A 187 -17.81 -13.47 20.54
C GLY A 187 -19.01 -14.29 21.01
N SER A 188 -20.24 -13.86 20.68
CA SER A 188 -21.46 -14.66 20.89
C SER A 188 -21.64 -15.77 19.85
N LEU A 189 -20.89 -15.73 18.73
CA LEU A 189 -20.91 -16.76 17.70
C LEU A 189 -19.81 -17.80 17.98
N PRO A 190 -20.03 -19.09 17.67
CA PRO A 190 -18.95 -20.08 17.69
C PRO A 190 -17.80 -19.61 16.80
N ASN A 191 -16.57 -19.74 17.30
CA ASN A 191 -15.38 -19.37 16.54
C ASN A 191 -15.17 -20.33 15.36
N ALA A 192 -14.97 -19.79 14.15
CA ALA A 192 -14.79 -20.56 12.92
C ALA A 192 -13.66 -21.59 13.00
N TRP A 193 -12.52 -21.20 13.54
CA TRP A 193 -11.35 -22.09 13.64
C TRP A 193 -11.59 -23.21 14.65
N ALA A 194 -12.29 -22.94 15.75
CA ALA A 194 -12.65 -23.95 16.73
C ALA A 194 -13.60 -25.00 16.14
N VAL A 195 -14.62 -24.56 15.39
CA VAL A 195 -15.54 -25.46 14.67
C VAL A 195 -14.79 -26.27 13.61
N ALA A 196 -13.92 -25.63 12.82
CA ALA A 196 -13.12 -26.29 11.79
C ALA A 196 -12.08 -27.27 12.36
N SER A 197 -11.76 -27.21 13.65
CA SER A 197 -10.84 -28.16 14.30
C SER A 197 -11.51 -29.48 14.69
N GLY A 198 -12.85 -29.59 14.55
CA GLY A 198 -13.58 -30.84 14.80
C GLY A 198 -13.71 -31.26 16.26
N GLY A 199 -13.55 -30.32 17.20
CA GLY A 199 -13.70 -30.53 18.64
C GLY A 199 -15.14 -30.41 19.15
N GLU A 200 -15.31 -30.05 20.42
CA GLU A 200 -16.63 -29.91 21.06
C GLU A 200 -17.44 -28.69 20.55
N VAL A 201 -16.75 -27.68 20.02
CA VAL A 201 -17.40 -26.47 19.51
C VAL A 201 -18.03 -26.77 18.15
N THR A 202 -19.34 -26.58 18.06
CA THR A 202 -20.13 -26.81 16.83
C THR A 202 -20.88 -25.55 16.41
N ALA A 203 -21.38 -25.55 15.17
CA ALA A 203 -22.20 -24.45 14.67
C ALA A 203 -23.46 -24.26 15.53
N MET A 204 -23.83 -23.00 15.77
CA MET A 204 -25.01 -22.65 16.53
C MET A 204 -26.23 -22.71 15.62
N ASN A 205 -27.25 -23.49 15.99
CA ASN A 205 -28.49 -23.57 15.22
C ASN A 205 -29.44 -22.42 15.58
N PHE A 206 -29.55 -21.44 14.69
CA PHE A 206 -30.58 -20.42 14.77
C PHE A 206 -31.89 -20.97 14.22
N PHE A 207 -32.99 -20.62 14.89
CA PHE A 207 -34.36 -21.05 14.55
C PHE A 207 -34.57 -22.58 14.45
N GLY A 208 -33.62 -23.38 14.95
CA GLY A 208 -33.65 -24.84 14.92
C GLY A 208 -33.16 -25.49 13.62
N PHE A 209 -32.81 -24.71 12.58
CA PHE A 209 -32.42 -25.28 11.27
C PHE A 209 -31.33 -24.50 10.51
N ILE A 210 -30.91 -23.32 10.97
CA ILE A 210 -29.85 -22.54 10.30
C ILE A 210 -28.56 -22.68 11.10
N PRO A 211 -27.56 -23.46 10.64
CA PRO A 211 -26.27 -23.53 11.30
C PRO A 211 -25.47 -22.25 11.03
N VAL A 212 -25.06 -21.57 12.09
CA VAL A 212 -24.29 -20.32 12.02
C VAL A 212 -23.00 -20.47 12.83
N VAL A 213 -21.91 -20.06 12.20
CA VAL A 213 -20.59 -19.90 12.81
C VAL A 213 -20.13 -18.46 12.54
N GLY A 214 -19.23 -17.95 13.37
CA GLY A 214 -18.55 -16.69 13.06
C GLY A 214 -17.78 -16.79 11.73
N LEU A 215 -17.52 -15.64 11.13
CA LEU A 215 -16.80 -15.55 9.86
C LEU A 215 -15.33 -15.14 10.08
N GLN A 216 -14.71 -15.52 11.21
CA GLN A 216 -13.32 -15.15 11.53
C GLN A 216 -12.38 -15.54 10.38
N GLY A 217 -11.46 -14.64 10.00
CA GLY A 217 -10.56 -14.83 8.87
C GLY A 217 -11.20 -14.81 7.46
N SER A 218 -12.53 -14.73 7.34
CA SER A 218 -13.21 -14.83 6.04
C SER A 218 -13.21 -13.53 5.26
N VAL A 219 -12.45 -13.50 4.15
CA VAL A 219 -12.31 -12.32 3.29
C VAL A 219 -13.48 -12.14 2.32
N LEU A 220 -13.80 -13.17 1.54
CA LEU A 220 -14.75 -13.05 0.44
C LEU A 220 -16.19 -12.81 0.91
N PRO A 221 -16.71 -13.54 1.93
CA PRO A 221 -18.00 -13.21 2.54
C PRO A 221 -18.09 -11.76 3.02
N ALA A 222 -17.06 -11.29 3.74
CA ALA A 222 -16.99 -9.94 4.27
C ALA A 222 -16.97 -8.88 3.16
N PHE A 223 -16.20 -9.12 2.09
CA PHE A 223 -16.19 -8.24 0.91
C PHE A 223 -17.56 -8.16 0.24
N ILE A 224 -18.23 -9.29 0.02
CA ILE A 224 -19.58 -9.32 -0.58
C ILE A 224 -20.57 -8.54 0.29
N ILE A 225 -20.58 -8.79 1.61
CA ILE A 225 -21.42 -8.08 2.58
C ILE A 225 -21.11 -6.58 2.56
N GLY A 226 -19.83 -6.20 2.49
CA GLY A 226 -19.40 -4.81 2.38
C GLY A 226 -19.91 -4.13 1.12
N VAL A 227 -19.81 -4.78 -0.05
CA VAL A 227 -20.24 -4.22 -1.33
C VAL A 227 -21.75 -4.05 -1.37
N VAL A 228 -22.49 -5.08 -0.96
CA VAL A 228 -23.96 -5.04 -0.91
C VAL A 228 -24.42 -4.04 0.12
N GLY A 229 -23.82 -4.05 1.32
CA GLY A 229 -24.14 -3.16 2.43
C GLY A 229 -23.91 -1.69 2.11
N ALA A 230 -22.76 -1.34 1.53
CA ALA A 230 -22.47 0.05 1.16
C ALA A 230 -23.44 0.57 0.08
N LYS A 231 -23.85 -0.28 -0.86
CA LYS A 231 -24.86 0.08 -1.87
C LYS A 231 -26.25 0.20 -1.26
N PHE A 232 -26.61 -0.72 -0.36
CA PHE A 232 -27.87 -0.72 0.35
C PHE A 232 -28.02 0.52 1.24
N GLU A 233 -27.00 0.87 2.03
CA GLU A 233 -26.98 2.07 2.87
C GLU A 233 -27.23 3.33 2.03
N LYS A 234 -26.51 3.49 0.92
CA LYS A 234 -26.71 4.63 0.01
C LYS A 234 -28.09 4.65 -0.64
N ALA A 235 -28.67 3.49 -0.94
CA ALA A 235 -30.03 3.43 -1.47
C ALA A 235 -31.04 3.84 -0.39
N LEU A 236 -30.82 3.41 0.85
CA LEU A 236 -31.68 3.73 1.98
C LEU A 236 -31.65 5.23 2.31
N ARG A 237 -30.48 5.89 2.29
CA ARG A 237 -30.35 7.35 2.45
C ARG A 237 -31.18 8.17 1.46
N LYS A 238 -31.50 7.61 0.28
CA LYS A 238 -32.35 8.29 -0.72
C LYS A 238 -33.84 8.18 -0.43
N VAL A 239 -34.23 7.24 0.43
CA VAL A 239 -35.64 6.91 0.73
C VAL A 239 -36.02 7.39 2.13
N VAL A 240 -35.08 7.35 3.08
CA VAL A 240 -35.30 7.80 4.46
C VAL A 240 -35.35 9.32 4.52
N PRO A 241 -36.36 9.93 5.18
CA PRO A 241 -36.40 11.38 5.39
C PRO A 241 -35.21 11.87 6.22
N ASP A 242 -34.66 13.04 5.90
CA ASP A 242 -33.44 13.60 6.52
C ASP A 242 -33.47 13.61 8.05
N VAL A 243 -34.63 13.89 8.66
CA VAL A 243 -34.82 13.93 10.13
C VAL A 243 -34.59 12.56 10.79
N LEU A 244 -34.78 11.48 10.04
CA LEU A 244 -34.63 10.10 10.51
C LEU A 244 -33.34 9.43 10.03
N ASP A 245 -32.63 10.01 9.06
CA ASP A 245 -31.48 9.39 8.40
C ASP A 245 -30.36 9.00 9.37
N LEU A 246 -30.08 9.86 10.36
CA LEU A 246 -29.04 9.62 11.37
C LEU A 246 -29.30 8.35 12.21
N LEU A 247 -30.57 7.95 12.38
CA LEU A 247 -30.97 6.81 13.21
C LEU A 247 -31.36 5.60 12.37
N VAL A 248 -32.28 5.78 11.43
CA VAL A 248 -32.93 4.68 10.70
C VAL A 248 -31.96 4.05 9.70
N THR A 249 -31.22 4.86 8.95
CA THR A 249 -30.31 4.34 7.93
C THR A 249 -29.23 3.40 8.49
N PRO A 250 -28.44 3.79 9.50
CA PRO A 250 -27.44 2.89 10.07
C PRO A 250 -28.09 1.67 10.74
N PHE A 251 -29.18 1.84 11.48
CA PHE A 251 -29.86 0.72 12.15
C PHE A 251 -30.36 -0.34 11.16
N VAL A 252 -31.11 0.08 10.13
CA VAL A 252 -31.65 -0.84 9.12
C VAL A 252 -30.53 -1.46 8.29
N THR A 253 -29.48 -0.71 7.98
CA THR A 253 -28.30 -1.26 7.29
C THR A 253 -27.66 -2.38 8.10
N LEU A 254 -27.39 -2.15 9.40
CA LEU A 254 -26.82 -3.17 10.27
C LEU A 254 -27.74 -4.38 10.42
N LEU A 255 -29.04 -4.15 10.65
CA LEU A 255 -30.04 -5.22 10.82
C LEU A 255 -30.14 -6.11 9.58
N VAL A 256 -30.38 -5.52 8.41
CA VAL A 256 -30.61 -6.30 7.18
C VAL A 256 -29.32 -6.97 6.71
N MET A 257 -28.17 -6.29 6.85
CA MET A 257 -26.90 -6.86 6.40
C MET A 257 -26.32 -7.90 7.36
N SER A 258 -26.56 -7.79 8.66
CA SER A 258 -26.19 -8.87 9.59
C SER A 258 -27.04 -10.12 9.37
N ILE A 259 -28.35 -9.98 9.10
CA ILE A 259 -29.24 -11.09 8.68
C ILE A 259 -28.71 -11.74 7.41
N LEU A 260 -28.39 -10.94 6.38
CA LEU A 260 -27.83 -11.46 5.13
C LEU A 260 -26.50 -12.17 5.36
N GLY A 261 -25.61 -11.59 6.16
CA GLY A 261 -24.30 -12.15 6.45
C GLY A 261 -24.37 -13.47 7.20
N LEU A 262 -25.11 -13.52 8.30
CA LEU A 262 -25.14 -14.67 9.22
C LEU A 262 -26.09 -15.78 8.79
N PHE A 263 -27.24 -15.45 8.20
CA PHE A 263 -28.29 -16.44 7.91
C PHE A 263 -28.40 -16.83 6.45
N VAL A 264 -27.69 -16.14 5.55
CA VAL A 264 -27.68 -16.46 4.12
C VAL A 264 -26.27 -16.74 3.64
N ILE A 265 -25.37 -15.75 3.72
CA ILE A 265 -24.01 -15.87 3.17
C ILE A 265 -23.20 -16.90 3.95
N GLY A 266 -23.18 -16.85 5.28
CA GLY A 266 -22.48 -17.83 6.13
C GLY A 266 -22.86 -19.28 5.83
N PRO A 267 -24.16 -19.66 5.92
CA PRO A 267 -24.61 -21.01 5.61
C PRO A 267 -24.28 -21.46 4.18
N VAL A 268 -24.39 -20.57 3.18
CA VAL A 268 -23.99 -20.87 1.81
C VAL A 268 -22.50 -21.20 1.73
N PHE A 269 -21.64 -20.43 2.40
CA PHE A 269 -20.21 -20.69 2.42
C PHE A 269 -19.86 -21.98 3.19
N HIS A 270 -20.57 -22.32 4.27
CA HIS A 270 -20.42 -23.63 4.92
C HIS A 270 -20.80 -24.82 4.02
N VAL A 271 -21.83 -24.67 3.20
CA VAL A 271 -22.17 -25.69 2.21
C VAL A 271 -21.03 -25.84 1.18
N VAL A 272 -20.49 -24.72 0.71
CA VAL A 272 -19.33 -24.70 -0.21
C VAL A 272 -18.10 -25.35 0.43
N GLU A 273 -17.80 -25.06 1.70
CA GLU A 273 -16.72 -25.66 2.49
C GLU A 273 -16.82 -27.18 2.53
N ASN A 274 -18.01 -27.72 2.80
CA ASN A 274 -18.23 -29.16 2.83
C ASN A 274 -18.00 -29.83 1.47
N TYR A 275 -18.42 -29.20 0.37
CA TYR A 275 -18.15 -29.71 -0.97
C TYR A 275 -16.67 -29.62 -1.34
N ILE A 276 -15.98 -28.55 -0.92
CA ILE A 276 -14.53 -28.42 -1.09
C ILE A 276 -13.82 -29.55 -0.33
N LEU A 277 -14.23 -29.83 0.92
CA LEU A 277 -13.67 -30.91 1.72
C LEU A 277 -13.84 -32.29 1.04
N LEU A 278 -15.06 -32.60 0.59
CA LEU A 278 -15.37 -33.84 -0.16
C LEU A 278 -14.55 -33.93 -1.46
N GLY A 279 -14.49 -32.84 -2.22
CA GLY A 279 -13.76 -32.75 -3.47
C GLY A 279 -12.26 -32.95 -3.27
N THR A 280 -11.65 -32.30 -2.27
CA THR A 280 -10.22 -32.44 -1.96
C THR A 280 -9.86 -33.88 -1.60
N LYS A 281 -10.70 -34.58 -0.80
CA LYS A 281 -10.48 -36.00 -0.51
C LYS A 281 -10.50 -36.87 -1.77
N ALA A 282 -11.45 -36.63 -2.68
CA ALA A 282 -11.52 -37.35 -3.94
C ALA A 282 -10.31 -37.07 -4.84
N ILE A 283 -9.85 -35.81 -4.87
CA ILE A 283 -8.71 -35.39 -5.69
C ILE A 283 -7.39 -35.94 -5.12
N LEU A 284 -7.22 -36.00 -3.79
CA LEU A 284 -6.03 -36.58 -3.16
C LEU A 284 -5.79 -38.03 -3.58
N ALA A 285 -6.85 -38.78 -3.87
CA ALA A 285 -6.77 -40.17 -4.31
C ALA A 285 -6.34 -40.36 -5.78
N LEU A 286 -6.18 -39.28 -6.56
CA LEU A 286 -5.81 -39.37 -7.96
C LEU A 286 -4.34 -39.84 -8.14
N PRO A 287 -4.07 -40.76 -9.09
CA PRO A 287 -2.74 -41.31 -9.29
C PRO A 287 -1.77 -40.33 -9.98
N PHE A 288 -0.51 -40.73 -10.10
CA PHE A 288 0.54 -40.04 -10.86
C PHE A 288 0.82 -38.59 -10.42
N GLY A 289 0.51 -38.26 -9.17
CA GLY A 289 0.67 -36.90 -8.62
C GLY A 289 -0.37 -35.89 -9.10
N LEU A 290 -1.41 -36.32 -9.83
CA LEU A 290 -2.47 -35.43 -10.30
C LEU A 290 -3.23 -34.77 -9.15
N GLY A 291 -3.40 -35.48 -8.03
CA GLY A 291 -4.03 -34.93 -6.84
C GLY A 291 -3.29 -33.72 -6.30
N GLY A 292 -1.97 -33.85 -6.10
CA GLY A 292 -1.10 -32.76 -5.71
C GLY A 292 -1.02 -31.63 -6.73
N LEU A 293 -1.06 -31.95 -8.03
CA LEU A 293 -1.04 -30.94 -9.09
C LEU A 293 -2.26 -30.03 -9.01
N VAL A 294 -3.45 -30.62 -8.91
CA VAL A 294 -4.70 -29.85 -8.84
C VAL A 294 -4.78 -29.08 -7.52
N ILE A 295 -4.53 -29.74 -6.38
CA ILE A 295 -4.65 -29.10 -5.07
C ILE A 295 -3.60 -27.99 -4.93
N GLY A 296 -2.34 -28.24 -5.31
CA GLY A 296 -1.27 -27.25 -5.26
C GLY A 296 -1.56 -26.00 -6.12
N GLY A 297 -2.25 -26.17 -7.24
CA GLY A 297 -2.65 -25.07 -8.13
C GLY A 297 -3.88 -24.28 -7.67
N VAL A 298 -4.77 -24.89 -6.89
CA VAL A 298 -6.05 -24.28 -6.49
C VAL A 298 -6.04 -23.81 -5.03
N HIS A 299 -5.21 -24.38 -4.17
CA HIS A 299 -5.24 -24.11 -2.72
C HIS A 299 -5.19 -22.62 -2.38
N GLN A 300 -4.30 -21.85 -3.02
CA GLN A 300 -4.16 -20.42 -2.69
C GLN A 300 -5.32 -19.56 -3.24
N LEU A 301 -6.11 -20.05 -4.21
CA LEU A 301 -7.40 -19.43 -4.57
C LEU A 301 -8.43 -19.62 -3.45
N ILE A 302 -8.43 -20.80 -2.83
CA ILE A 302 -9.31 -21.12 -1.70
C ILE A 302 -8.91 -20.26 -0.49
N VAL A 303 -7.61 -20.04 -0.25
CA VAL A 303 -7.12 -19.10 0.78
C VAL A 303 -7.68 -17.69 0.57
N VAL A 304 -7.66 -17.17 -0.66
CA VAL A 304 -8.24 -15.84 -0.99
C VAL A 304 -9.72 -15.75 -0.60
N SER A 305 -10.47 -16.86 -0.70
CA SER A 305 -11.88 -16.86 -0.33
C SER A 305 -12.14 -16.91 1.18
N GLY A 306 -11.16 -17.33 1.99
CA GLY A 306 -11.28 -17.49 3.45
C GLY A 306 -11.76 -18.86 3.91
N VAL A 307 -12.30 -19.70 3.02
CA VAL A 307 -12.85 -21.02 3.38
C VAL A 307 -11.81 -22.11 3.63
N HIS A 308 -10.53 -21.80 3.41
CA HIS A 308 -9.42 -22.76 3.53
C HIS A 308 -9.25 -23.36 4.94
N HIS A 309 -9.79 -22.73 5.99
CA HIS A 309 -9.77 -23.27 7.34
C HIS A 309 -10.49 -24.62 7.48
N ILE A 310 -11.42 -24.96 6.56
CA ILE A 310 -12.03 -26.29 6.49
C ILE A 310 -11.00 -27.42 6.30
N PHE A 311 -9.82 -27.10 5.78
CA PHE A 311 -8.75 -28.07 5.60
C PHE A 311 -8.08 -28.48 6.92
N ASN A 312 -8.20 -27.70 8.00
CA ASN A 312 -7.75 -28.15 9.32
C ASN A 312 -8.52 -29.44 9.73
N LEU A 313 -9.83 -29.49 9.45
CA LEU A 313 -10.64 -30.69 9.66
C LEU A 313 -10.16 -31.86 8.79
N LEU A 314 -9.79 -31.58 7.54
CA LEU A 314 -9.23 -32.59 6.64
C LEU A 314 -7.94 -33.19 7.19
N GLU A 315 -6.99 -32.35 7.62
CA GLU A 315 -5.71 -32.77 8.17
C GLU A 315 -5.88 -33.63 9.43
N VAL A 316 -6.79 -33.22 10.34
CA VAL A 316 -7.15 -34.02 11.52
C VAL A 316 -7.74 -35.38 11.11
N GLN A 317 -8.63 -35.42 10.12
CA GLN A 317 -9.23 -36.67 9.64
C GLN A 317 -8.20 -37.61 9.00
N LEU A 318 -7.27 -37.08 8.19
CA LEU A 318 -6.20 -37.88 7.57
C LEU A 318 -5.26 -38.47 8.63
N LEU A 319 -4.89 -37.70 9.65
CA LEU A 319 -4.08 -38.21 10.77
C LEU A 319 -4.83 -39.23 11.62
N ALA A 320 -6.14 -39.06 11.79
CA ALA A 320 -6.96 -40.01 12.54
C ALA A 320 -7.18 -41.33 11.78
N SER A 321 -7.37 -41.28 10.45
CA SER A 321 -7.64 -42.48 9.63
C SER A 321 -6.37 -43.17 9.16
N ASP A 322 -5.40 -42.41 8.67
CA ASP A 322 -4.25 -42.91 7.92
C ASP A 322 -2.93 -42.72 8.68
N HIS A 323 -2.96 -42.06 9.85
CA HIS A 323 -1.81 -41.71 10.68
C HIS A 323 -0.76 -40.80 10.02
N VAL A 324 -1.05 -40.31 8.82
CA VAL A 324 -0.17 -39.43 8.04
C VAL A 324 -0.98 -38.35 7.32
N ASN A 325 -0.33 -37.24 6.98
CA ASN A 325 -0.94 -36.08 6.36
C ASN A 325 -0.22 -35.69 5.04
N PRO A 326 -0.61 -36.30 3.90
CA PRO A 326 -0.06 -35.95 2.59
C PRO A 326 -0.53 -34.58 2.08
N PHE A 327 -1.66 -34.08 2.59
CA PHE A 327 -2.19 -32.77 2.21
C PHE A 327 -1.24 -31.64 2.61
N ASN A 328 -0.60 -31.75 3.79
CA ASN A 328 0.35 -30.76 4.29
C ASN A 328 1.47 -30.45 3.29
N ALA A 329 2.10 -31.46 2.70
CA ALA A 329 3.19 -31.28 1.74
C ALA A 329 2.75 -30.54 0.47
N ILE A 330 1.52 -30.81 0.01
CA ILE A 330 0.97 -30.19 -1.19
C ILE A 330 0.70 -28.70 -0.93
N ILE A 331 0.11 -28.36 0.23
CA ILE A 331 -0.11 -26.96 0.58
C ILE A 331 1.21 -26.23 0.87
N THR A 332 2.24 -26.90 1.41
CA THR A 332 3.60 -26.36 1.53
C THR A 332 4.10 -25.86 0.19
N ALA A 333 3.96 -26.66 -0.87
CA ALA A 333 4.41 -26.31 -2.21
C ALA A 333 3.71 -25.04 -2.71
N ALA A 334 2.38 -25.01 -2.57
CA ALA A 334 1.55 -23.87 -3.00
C ALA A 334 1.91 -22.58 -2.27
N MET A 335 2.10 -22.66 -0.94
CA MET A 335 2.44 -21.52 -0.09
C MET A 335 3.90 -21.06 -0.33
N THR A 336 4.83 -22.00 -0.53
CA THR A 336 6.22 -21.70 -0.90
C THR A 336 6.27 -20.94 -2.21
N ALA A 337 5.49 -21.35 -3.21
CA ALA A 337 5.42 -20.68 -4.50
C ALA A 337 4.89 -19.24 -4.37
N GLN A 338 3.90 -18.98 -3.52
CA GLN A 338 3.41 -17.62 -3.25
C GLN A 338 4.49 -16.76 -2.57
N GLY A 339 5.15 -17.29 -1.54
CA GLY A 339 6.27 -16.60 -0.87
C GLY A 339 7.39 -16.27 -1.86
N ALA A 340 7.78 -17.22 -2.71
CA ALA A 340 8.81 -17.03 -3.71
C ALA A 340 8.45 -16.02 -4.81
N ALA A 341 7.19 -15.98 -5.23
CA ALA A 341 6.69 -14.93 -6.12
C ALA A 341 6.77 -13.55 -5.46
N THR A 342 6.47 -13.45 -4.16
CA THR A 342 6.63 -12.19 -3.42
C THR A 342 8.09 -11.77 -3.29
N VAL A 343 9.01 -12.72 -3.06
CA VAL A 343 10.47 -12.45 -3.13
C VAL A 343 10.85 -11.94 -4.52
N ALA A 344 10.37 -12.56 -5.59
CA ALA A 344 10.66 -12.11 -6.96
C ALA A 344 10.17 -10.68 -7.22
N VAL A 345 8.98 -10.31 -6.74
CA VAL A 345 8.51 -8.91 -6.80
C VAL A 345 9.41 -7.98 -6.00
N GLY A 346 9.76 -8.34 -4.75
CA GLY A 346 10.63 -7.54 -3.89
C GLY A 346 12.06 -7.35 -4.42
N VAL A 347 12.60 -8.36 -5.11
CA VAL A 347 13.91 -8.28 -5.78
C VAL A 347 13.82 -7.46 -7.05
N LYS A 348 12.76 -7.64 -7.85
CA LYS A 348 12.63 -6.99 -9.15
C LYS A 348 12.21 -5.51 -9.06
N THR A 349 11.48 -5.12 -8.03
CA THR A 349 11.00 -3.74 -7.90
C THR A 349 12.10 -2.76 -7.51
N LYS A 350 12.04 -1.54 -8.05
CA LYS A 350 12.83 -0.38 -7.64
C LYS A 350 12.16 0.44 -6.52
N ASN A 351 10.85 0.28 -6.32
CA ASN A 351 10.09 1.08 -5.36
C ASN A 351 10.45 0.70 -3.90
N PRO A 352 11.00 1.63 -3.09
CA PRO A 352 11.45 1.31 -1.73
C PRO A 352 10.30 0.89 -0.80
N LYS A 353 9.10 1.47 -0.97
CA LYS A 353 7.91 1.10 -0.17
C LYS A 353 7.43 -0.31 -0.50
N LEU A 354 7.52 -0.72 -1.77
CA LEU A 354 7.17 -2.08 -2.15
C LEU A 354 8.22 -3.08 -1.65
N LYS A 355 9.51 -2.74 -1.64
CA LYS A 355 10.55 -3.58 -1.04
C LYS A 355 10.33 -3.80 0.45
N THR A 356 10.10 -2.73 1.21
CA THR A 356 9.88 -2.82 2.66
C THR A 356 8.64 -3.61 3.02
N LEU A 357 7.67 -3.70 2.11
CA LEU A 357 6.49 -4.56 2.26
C LEU A 357 6.75 -6.01 1.83
N ALA A 358 7.39 -6.22 0.68
CA ALA A 358 7.49 -7.51 0.03
C ALA A 358 8.34 -8.51 0.82
N PHE A 359 9.49 -8.10 1.36
CA PHE A 359 10.36 -9.03 2.09
C PHE A 359 9.73 -9.53 3.40
N PRO A 360 9.16 -8.67 4.28
CA PRO A 360 8.44 -9.15 5.47
C PRO A 360 7.22 -10.02 5.12
N ALA A 361 6.48 -9.66 4.08
CA ALA A 361 5.34 -10.47 3.61
C ALA A 361 5.78 -11.85 3.10
N ALA A 362 6.88 -11.93 2.36
CA ALA A 362 7.46 -13.20 1.92
C ALA A 362 7.98 -14.03 3.09
N LEU A 363 8.64 -13.40 4.07
CA LEU A 363 9.10 -14.07 5.28
C LEU A 363 7.92 -14.67 6.06
N SER A 364 6.83 -13.91 6.23
CA SER A 364 5.60 -14.42 6.84
C SER A 364 5.06 -15.64 6.08
N ALA A 365 5.08 -15.62 4.75
CA ALA A 365 4.70 -16.77 3.93
C ALA A 365 5.58 -18.01 4.18
N PHE A 366 6.91 -17.85 4.29
CA PHE A 366 7.81 -18.97 4.60
C PHE A 366 7.67 -19.49 6.03
N LEU A 367 7.06 -18.72 6.92
CA LEU A 367 6.64 -19.16 8.25
C LEU A 367 5.20 -19.72 8.26
N GLY A 368 4.63 -19.99 7.08
CA GLY A 368 3.33 -20.63 6.94
C GLY A 368 2.13 -19.69 6.95
N ILE A 369 2.32 -18.37 6.86
CA ILE A 369 1.23 -17.38 6.84
C ILE A 369 1.28 -16.60 5.51
N THR A 370 0.46 -17.01 4.53
CA THR A 370 0.55 -16.51 3.15
C THR A 370 -0.27 -15.26 2.85
N GLU A 371 -1.16 -14.86 3.74
CA GLU A 371 -2.09 -13.75 3.56
C GLU A 371 -1.36 -12.41 3.33
N PRO A 372 -0.29 -12.07 4.07
CA PRO A 372 0.54 -10.89 3.76
C PRO A 372 1.11 -10.90 2.34
N ALA A 373 1.59 -12.05 1.86
CA ALA A 373 2.17 -12.20 0.53
C ALA A 373 1.11 -12.09 -0.58
N ILE A 374 -0.01 -12.81 -0.41
CA ILE A 374 -1.12 -12.83 -1.37
C ILE A 374 -1.73 -11.44 -1.49
N PHE A 375 -2.22 -10.87 -0.38
CA PHE A 375 -2.98 -9.61 -0.41
C PHE A 375 -2.07 -8.38 -0.47
N GLY A 376 -0.90 -8.45 0.17
CA GLY A 376 0.08 -7.36 0.19
C GLY A 376 0.72 -7.09 -1.16
N VAL A 377 0.99 -8.16 -1.91
CA VAL A 377 1.86 -8.09 -3.10
C VAL A 377 1.27 -8.83 -4.29
N ASN A 378 1.08 -10.15 -4.20
CA ASN A 378 0.89 -10.96 -5.41
C ASN A 378 -0.42 -10.67 -6.13
N LEU A 379 -1.53 -10.56 -5.39
CA LEU A 379 -2.86 -10.32 -5.94
C LEU A 379 -3.01 -8.86 -6.43
N ARG A 380 -2.32 -7.91 -5.76
CA ARG A 380 -2.25 -6.50 -6.17
C ARG A 380 -1.72 -6.36 -7.61
N PHE A 381 -0.67 -7.11 -7.95
CA PHE A 381 -0.07 -7.09 -9.29
C PHE A 381 -0.58 -8.21 -10.23
N ARG A 382 -1.46 -9.09 -9.75
CA ARG A 382 -2.19 -10.15 -10.49
C ARG A 382 -1.31 -11.24 -11.05
N LYS A 383 -0.43 -10.91 -11.98
CA LYS A 383 0.45 -11.86 -12.66
C LYS A 383 1.31 -12.64 -11.66
N PRO A 384 1.91 -12.05 -10.61
CA PRO A 384 2.67 -12.82 -9.62
C PRO A 384 1.80 -13.90 -8.94
N PHE A 385 0.55 -13.57 -8.62
CA PHE A 385 -0.38 -14.52 -8.01
C PHE A 385 -0.71 -15.69 -8.92
N PHE A 386 -1.02 -15.47 -10.20
CA PHE A 386 -1.37 -16.58 -11.09
C PHE A 386 -0.17 -17.45 -11.48
N LEU A 387 1.01 -16.85 -11.65
CA LEU A 387 2.22 -17.60 -11.96
C LEU A 387 2.68 -18.47 -10.79
N SER A 388 2.50 -18.01 -9.55
CA SER A 388 2.77 -18.84 -8.38
C SER A 388 1.77 -19.98 -8.21
N LEU A 389 0.52 -19.88 -8.69
CA LEU A 389 -0.39 -21.03 -8.73
C LEU A 389 0.14 -22.14 -9.63
N ILE A 390 0.74 -21.79 -10.78
CA ILE A 390 1.34 -22.78 -11.69
C ILE A 390 2.54 -23.45 -11.01
N ALA A 391 3.41 -22.67 -10.36
CA ALA A 391 4.52 -23.22 -9.59
C ALA A 391 4.04 -24.10 -8.42
N GLY A 392 2.97 -23.68 -7.73
CA GLY A 392 2.33 -24.44 -6.67
C GLY A 392 1.74 -25.77 -7.15
N ALA A 393 1.13 -25.78 -8.35
CA ALA A 393 0.65 -27.00 -8.98
C ALA A 393 1.80 -27.97 -9.26
N ILE A 394 2.89 -27.50 -9.87
CA ILE A 394 4.04 -28.35 -10.18
C ILE A 394 4.68 -28.89 -8.89
N GLY A 395 4.88 -28.03 -7.89
CA GLY A 395 5.43 -28.43 -6.59
C GLY A 395 4.53 -29.39 -5.83
N GLY A 396 3.21 -29.17 -5.85
CA GLY A 396 2.23 -30.07 -5.25
C GLY A 396 2.19 -31.43 -5.94
N GLY A 397 2.26 -31.47 -7.27
CA GLY A 397 2.39 -32.71 -8.04
C GLY A 397 3.65 -33.48 -7.69
N LEU A 398 4.79 -32.78 -7.55
CA LEU A 398 6.04 -33.36 -7.07
C LEU A 398 5.89 -33.92 -5.65
N ALA A 399 5.24 -33.19 -4.74
CA ALA A 399 4.99 -33.66 -3.37
C ALA A 399 4.25 -35.02 -3.36
N SER A 400 3.20 -35.14 -4.18
CA SER A 400 2.45 -36.39 -4.32
C SER A 400 3.25 -37.51 -5.00
N ILE A 401 4.07 -37.22 -6.00
CA ILE A 401 4.94 -38.22 -6.66
C ILE A 401 5.98 -38.78 -5.69
N LEU A 402 6.56 -37.90 -4.84
CA LEU A 402 7.52 -38.29 -3.82
C LEU A 402 6.86 -39.00 -2.62
N GLY A 403 5.53 -39.06 -2.56
CA GLY A 403 4.79 -39.67 -1.46
C GLY A 403 5.00 -38.95 -0.13
N LEU A 404 5.23 -37.63 -0.14
CA LEU A 404 5.42 -36.86 1.07
C LEU A 404 4.16 -36.89 1.94
N ALA A 405 4.31 -37.28 3.20
CA ALA A 405 3.22 -37.29 4.17
C ALA A 405 3.72 -36.91 5.56
N GLY A 406 3.25 -35.78 6.08
CA GLY A 406 3.65 -35.31 7.42
C GLY A 406 3.13 -36.22 8.53
N THR A 407 3.89 -36.33 9.62
CA THR A 407 3.54 -37.20 10.77
C THR A 407 2.65 -36.52 11.81
N GLY A 408 2.11 -35.33 11.51
CA GLY A 408 1.32 -34.54 12.45
C GLY A 408 0.63 -33.36 11.80
N ASN A 409 -0.06 -32.56 12.62
CA ASN A 409 -0.68 -31.31 12.23
C ASN A 409 0.18 -30.14 12.74
N GLY A 410 0.50 -29.18 11.89
CA GLY A 410 1.39 -28.08 12.23
C GLY A 410 1.59 -27.09 11.10
N ILE A 411 2.11 -25.92 11.47
CA ILE A 411 2.44 -24.84 10.54
C ILE A 411 3.49 -25.32 9.53
N THR A 412 3.33 -24.93 8.28
CA THR A 412 4.04 -25.53 7.15
C THR A 412 5.32 -24.76 6.74
N ILE A 413 5.99 -25.18 5.66
CA ILE A 413 7.23 -24.61 5.10
C ILE A 413 8.45 -24.72 6.02
N ILE A 414 8.92 -23.66 6.67
CA ILE A 414 10.08 -23.74 7.55
C ILE A 414 9.72 -24.51 8.83
N PRO A 415 8.69 -24.10 9.61
CA PRO A 415 8.19 -24.89 10.74
C PRO A 415 7.82 -26.33 10.36
N GLY A 416 7.28 -26.52 9.15
CA GLY A 416 6.81 -27.82 8.65
C GLY A 416 7.91 -28.87 8.49
N THR A 417 9.19 -28.47 8.41
CA THR A 417 10.33 -29.40 8.31
C THR A 417 10.32 -30.46 9.42
N MET A 418 9.88 -30.09 10.62
CA MET A 418 9.81 -30.98 11.79
C MET A 418 8.84 -32.15 11.60
N LEU A 419 7.82 -32.00 10.74
CA LEU A 419 6.85 -33.06 10.43
C LEU A 419 7.42 -34.18 9.55
N TYR A 420 8.61 -34.00 8.98
CA TYR A 420 9.25 -34.94 8.04
C TYR A 420 10.60 -35.47 8.54
N VAL A 421 11.02 -35.09 9.76
CA VAL A 421 12.26 -35.61 10.37
C VAL A 421 12.07 -37.07 10.80
N GLY A 422 10.97 -37.36 11.50
CA GLY A 422 10.74 -38.68 12.11
C GLY A 422 10.43 -39.80 11.12
N ASN A 423 9.97 -39.48 9.92
CA ASN A 423 9.62 -40.46 8.86
C ASN A 423 10.69 -40.57 7.76
N GLY A 424 11.84 -39.90 7.89
CA GLY A 424 12.94 -39.94 6.93
C GLY A 424 12.70 -39.19 5.61
N GLN A 425 11.61 -38.43 5.49
CA GLN A 425 11.25 -37.73 4.25
C GLN A 425 11.79 -36.30 4.16
N LEU A 426 12.54 -35.82 5.16
CA LEU A 426 13.06 -34.44 5.23
C LEU A 426 13.75 -33.99 3.93
N PHE A 427 14.60 -34.83 3.33
CA PHE A 427 15.30 -34.47 2.09
C PHE A 427 14.35 -34.27 0.90
N GLN A 428 13.35 -35.16 0.76
CA GLN A 428 12.32 -35.06 -0.28
C GLN A 428 11.45 -33.81 -0.07
N TYR A 429 11.17 -33.47 1.19
CA TYR A 429 10.45 -32.26 1.55
C TYR A 429 11.22 -31.00 1.16
N LEU A 430 12.52 -30.93 1.50
CA LEU A 430 13.38 -29.80 1.13
C LEU A 430 13.54 -29.69 -0.39
N LEU A 431 13.62 -30.81 -1.11
CA LEU A 431 13.62 -30.82 -2.57
C LEU A 431 12.34 -30.19 -3.14
N MET A 432 11.17 -30.60 -2.65
CA MET A 432 9.88 -30.05 -3.07
C MET A 432 9.77 -28.55 -2.77
N VAL A 433 10.19 -28.11 -1.57
CA VAL A 433 10.24 -26.68 -1.21
C VAL A 433 11.17 -25.93 -2.14
N GLY A 434 12.37 -26.45 -2.40
CA GLY A 434 13.33 -25.85 -3.31
C GLY A 434 12.80 -25.69 -4.74
N VAL A 435 12.16 -26.74 -5.30
CA VAL A 435 11.55 -26.68 -6.63
C VAL A 435 10.41 -25.66 -6.68
N SER A 436 9.53 -25.66 -5.67
CA SER A 436 8.41 -24.72 -5.59
C SER A 436 8.90 -23.27 -5.49
N PHE A 437 9.97 -23.03 -4.72
CA PHE A 437 10.61 -21.73 -4.61
C PHE A 437 11.21 -21.29 -5.95
N VAL A 438 12.02 -22.12 -6.58
CA VAL A 438 12.70 -21.79 -7.85
C VAL A 438 11.68 -21.48 -8.93
N LEU A 439 10.63 -22.30 -9.07
CA LEU A 439 9.58 -22.07 -10.06
C LEU A 439 8.78 -20.80 -9.76
N GLY A 440 8.35 -20.61 -8.50
CA GLY A 440 7.58 -19.43 -8.09
C GLY A 440 8.36 -18.14 -8.30
N PHE A 441 9.65 -18.15 -7.94
CA PHE A 441 10.56 -17.03 -8.16
C PHE A 441 10.81 -16.79 -9.64
N ALA A 442 11.27 -17.80 -10.40
CA ALA A 442 11.68 -17.63 -11.79
C ALA A 442 10.53 -17.19 -12.70
N LEU A 443 9.36 -17.84 -12.60
CA LEU A 443 8.20 -17.46 -13.41
C LEU A 443 7.77 -16.02 -13.11
N THR A 444 7.72 -15.64 -11.83
CA THR A 444 7.32 -14.30 -11.43
C THR A 444 8.35 -13.25 -11.80
N TYR A 445 9.64 -13.54 -11.62
CA TYR A 445 10.72 -12.64 -11.98
C TYR A 445 10.76 -12.41 -13.49
N MET A 446 10.56 -13.44 -14.31
CA MET A 446 10.60 -13.32 -15.76
C MET A 446 9.33 -12.67 -16.34
N PHE A 447 8.14 -13.04 -15.87
CA PHE A 447 6.87 -12.70 -16.52
C PHE A 447 5.85 -12.02 -15.61
N GLY A 448 6.06 -12.08 -14.29
CA GLY A 448 5.06 -11.74 -13.29
C GLY A 448 5.05 -10.30 -12.84
N TYR A 449 6.20 -9.64 -12.86
CA TYR A 449 6.27 -8.25 -12.42
C TYR A 449 7.13 -7.44 -13.37
N GLU A 450 6.62 -6.31 -13.81
CA GLU A 450 7.39 -5.25 -14.43
C GLU A 450 7.17 -4.06 -13.51
N ASP A 451 8.23 -3.37 -13.12
CA ASP A 451 8.03 -2.09 -12.45
C ASP A 451 7.16 -1.24 -13.38
N GLU A 452 6.10 -0.63 -12.83
CA GLU A 452 5.59 0.59 -13.43
C GLU A 452 6.83 1.46 -13.64
N LYS A 453 7.11 1.87 -14.88
CA LYS A 453 8.25 2.72 -15.16
C LYS A 453 8.13 3.94 -14.23
N GLU A 454 8.82 3.90 -13.10
CA GLU A 454 9.05 5.04 -12.22
C GLU A 454 10.08 5.92 -12.92
N VAL A 455 9.62 6.50 -14.02
CA VAL A 455 10.18 7.72 -14.60
C VAL A 455 10.13 8.84 -13.54
N ALA A 456 9.41 8.66 -12.43
CA ALA A 456 9.40 9.58 -11.30
C ALA A 456 10.71 9.61 -10.49
N SER A 457 11.57 8.58 -10.53
CA SER A 457 12.91 8.65 -9.92
C SER A 457 14.02 8.88 -10.95
N GLU A 458 13.86 8.38 -12.19
CA GLU A 458 14.84 8.61 -13.25
C GLU A 458 14.74 10.03 -13.84
N VAL A 459 13.58 10.71 -13.81
CA VAL A 459 13.48 12.13 -14.23
C VAL A 459 13.93 13.12 -13.15
N ALA A 460 14.05 12.70 -11.88
CA ALA A 460 14.70 13.54 -10.87
C ALA A 460 16.23 13.49 -11.01
N THR A 461 16.79 12.34 -11.37
CA THR A 461 18.26 12.18 -11.53
C THR A 461 18.75 12.55 -12.93
N GLU A 462 17.97 12.35 -14.01
CA GLU A 462 18.34 12.81 -15.35
C GLU A 462 18.04 14.29 -15.60
N ARG A 463 17.17 14.94 -14.82
CA ARG A 463 17.00 16.41 -14.89
C ARG A 463 18.13 17.20 -14.26
N LEU A 464 18.95 16.60 -13.40
CA LEU A 464 20.16 17.27 -12.91
C LEU A 464 21.27 17.35 -13.97
N VAL A 465 21.12 16.67 -15.13
CA VAL A 465 22.14 16.65 -16.18
C VAL A 465 21.74 17.43 -17.44
N GLN A 466 20.49 17.89 -17.59
CA GLN A 466 20.05 18.62 -18.81
C GLN A 466 19.47 20.03 -18.61
N GLU A 467 19.31 20.53 -17.38
CA GLU A 467 19.14 21.98 -17.14
C GLU A 467 20.47 22.73 -17.05
N GLU A 468 21.55 22.18 -17.61
CA GLU A 468 22.87 22.83 -17.71
C GLU A 468 22.99 23.85 -18.87
N THR A 469 21.93 24.13 -19.63
CA THR A 469 22.01 25.08 -20.74
C THR A 469 20.84 26.06 -20.79
N THR A 470 20.78 26.98 -19.83
CA THR A 470 20.48 28.40 -20.11
C THR A 470 20.65 29.27 -18.85
N GLY A 471 21.83 29.86 -18.70
CA GLY A 471 22.00 31.16 -18.04
C GLY A 471 22.30 31.17 -16.53
N ASN A 472 23.61 31.19 -16.24
CA ASN A 472 24.30 31.73 -15.05
C ASN A 472 23.80 31.34 -13.64
N ILE A 473 24.52 30.42 -12.98
CA ILE A 473 24.95 30.37 -11.55
C ILE A 473 25.89 29.12 -11.40
N PRO A 474 26.88 29.09 -10.47
CA PRO A 474 28.23 28.55 -10.71
C PRO A 474 28.38 27.02 -10.65
N LEU A 475 29.46 26.59 -11.33
CA LEU A 475 30.07 25.26 -11.27
C LEU A 475 30.50 24.95 -9.83
N SER A 476 29.99 23.82 -9.32
CA SER A 476 30.31 23.20 -8.02
C SER A 476 29.75 23.91 -6.77
N PRO A 477 29.25 23.14 -5.78
CA PRO A 477 28.91 23.66 -4.45
C PRO A 477 30.10 24.43 -3.85
N GLN A 478 29.83 25.52 -3.14
CA GLN A 478 30.86 26.31 -2.45
C GLN A 478 30.59 26.35 -0.94
N ASN A 479 31.64 26.62 -0.16
CA ASN A 479 31.49 26.84 1.27
C ASN A 479 30.56 28.03 1.52
N GLU A 480 29.55 27.85 2.36
CA GLU A 480 28.67 28.94 2.76
C GLU A 480 28.13 28.74 4.19
N THR A 481 27.64 29.84 4.76
CA THR A 481 27.06 29.88 6.09
C THR A 481 25.59 30.25 5.98
N ILE A 482 24.74 29.40 6.55
CA ILE A 482 23.29 29.57 6.57
C ILE A 482 22.92 30.23 7.91
N GLN A 483 22.23 31.36 7.83
CA GLN A 483 21.75 32.10 9.00
C GLN A 483 20.43 31.54 9.51
N THR A 484 20.07 31.85 10.75
CA THR A 484 18.78 31.42 11.30
C THR A 484 17.62 32.11 10.58
N PRO A 485 16.63 31.35 10.04
CA PRO A 485 15.41 31.93 9.53
C PRO A 485 14.44 32.32 10.65
N ILE A 486 14.67 31.87 11.89
CA ILE A 486 13.77 32.07 13.04
C ILE A 486 14.55 32.48 14.29
N VAL A 487 13.97 33.38 15.09
CA VAL A 487 14.51 33.76 16.41
C VAL A 487 13.95 32.81 17.45
N GLY A 488 14.81 32.15 18.24
CA GLY A 488 14.36 31.14 19.20
C GLY A 488 15.48 30.28 19.77
N ASP A 489 15.11 29.17 20.39
CA ASP A 489 16.06 28.23 20.99
C ASP A 489 16.39 27.09 20.05
N VAL A 490 17.68 26.81 19.87
CA VAL A 490 18.16 25.73 19.02
C VAL A 490 17.78 24.37 19.60
N VAL A 491 17.23 23.52 18.74
CA VAL A 491 16.92 22.12 19.01
C VAL A 491 17.77 21.27 18.08
N ALA A 492 18.48 20.28 18.63
CA ALA A 492 19.23 19.34 17.81
C ALA A 492 18.26 18.57 16.91
N LEU A 493 18.61 18.37 15.64
CA LEU A 493 17.70 17.74 14.69
C LEU A 493 17.25 16.34 15.16
N ALA A 494 18.14 15.58 15.81
CA ALA A 494 17.86 14.27 16.38
C ALA A 494 16.84 14.28 17.53
N ASP A 495 16.65 15.42 18.20
CA ASP A 495 15.71 15.59 19.33
C ASP A 495 14.34 16.12 18.89
N VAL A 496 14.15 16.37 17.59
CA VAL A 496 12.86 16.79 17.03
C VAL A 496 11.88 15.63 17.10
N ASN A 497 10.65 15.90 17.57
CA ASN A 497 9.59 14.90 17.71
C ASN A 497 8.90 14.55 16.37
N ASP A 498 9.70 14.33 15.32
CA ASP A 498 9.27 13.89 13.99
C ASP A 498 10.30 12.88 13.43
N PRO A 499 9.92 11.63 13.11
CA PRO A 499 10.84 10.60 12.63
C PRO A 499 11.51 10.89 11.27
N VAL A 500 10.90 11.72 10.41
CA VAL A 500 11.43 12.03 9.07
C VAL A 500 12.58 13.04 9.18
N PHE A 501 12.39 14.06 10.01
CA PHE A 501 13.42 15.07 10.26
C PHE A 501 14.53 14.55 11.19
N SER A 502 14.17 13.90 12.30
CA SER A 502 15.15 13.40 13.28
C SER A 502 16.07 12.30 12.75
N SER A 503 15.64 11.53 11.74
CA SER A 503 16.50 10.54 11.08
C SER A 503 17.47 11.14 10.06
N GLY A 504 17.33 12.43 9.72
CA GLY A 504 18.09 13.08 8.64
C GLY A 504 17.74 12.59 7.23
N ALA A 505 16.60 11.93 7.02
CA ALA A 505 16.22 11.37 5.71
C ALA A 505 15.98 12.45 4.65
N MET A 506 15.67 13.68 5.08
CA MET A 506 15.46 14.86 4.22
C MET A 506 16.73 15.69 4.03
N GLY A 507 17.86 15.29 4.62
CA GLY A 507 19.10 16.06 4.69
C GLY A 507 19.53 16.35 6.13
N GLN A 508 20.74 16.88 6.27
CA GLN A 508 21.28 17.37 7.54
C GLN A 508 20.85 18.81 7.77
N GLY A 509 20.78 19.20 9.04
CA GLY A 509 20.32 20.52 9.41
C GLY A 509 20.14 20.69 10.91
N ILE A 510 19.31 21.64 11.28
CA ILE A 510 19.06 22.04 12.66
C ILE A 510 17.59 22.45 12.83
N ALA A 511 17.07 22.40 14.04
CA ALA A 511 15.76 22.90 14.35
C ALA A 511 15.82 24.08 15.33
N VAL A 512 14.80 24.94 15.31
CA VAL A 512 14.68 26.10 16.19
C VAL A 512 13.26 26.15 16.74
N LYS A 513 13.13 26.18 18.07
CA LYS A 513 11.88 26.44 18.77
C LYS A 513 11.62 27.95 18.77
N PRO A 514 10.61 28.46 18.05
CA PRO A 514 10.45 29.89 17.83
C PRO A 514 10.08 30.63 19.11
N SER A 515 10.59 31.85 19.23
CA SER A 515 10.15 32.87 20.20
C SER A 515 9.37 34.01 19.54
N GLN A 516 9.34 34.02 18.19
CA GLN A 516 8.66 35.01 17.36
C GLN A 516 8.02 34.33 16.14
N GLY A 517 6.86 34.84 15.72
CA GLY A 517 6.08 34.33 14.59
C GLY A 517 6.53 34.83 13.21
N VAL A 518 7.85 34.90 12.96
CA VAL A 518 8.41 35.51 11.73
C VAL A 518 9.47 34.59 11.12
N VAL A 519 9.42 34.43 9.80
CA VAL A 519 10.38 33.63 9.03
C VAL A 519 11.18 34.54 8.10
N TYR A 520 12.51 34.48 8.22
CA TYR A 520 13.46 35.24 7.41
C TYR A 520 14.20 34.35 6.41
N ALA A 521 14.70 34.95 5.34
CA ALA A 521 15.62 34.31 4.42
C ALA A 521 16.96 34.05 5.12
N PRO A 522 17.49 32.81 5.11
CA PRO A 522 18.71 32.43 5.81
C PRO A 522 19.99 32.73 5.00
N ALA A 523 19.86 33.07 3.72
CA ALA A 523 20.94 33.42 2.81
C ALA A 523 20.38 34.22 1.62
N ASP A 524 21.26 34.80 0.81
CA ASP A 524 20.90 35.33 -0.50
C ASP A 524 20.53 34.16 -1.42
N ALA A 525 19.26 34.11 -1.85
CA ALA A 525 18.71 32.94 -2.51
C ALA A 525 17.57 33.29 -3.49
N GLU A 526 17.28 32.35 -4.38
CA GLU A 526 16.02 32.30 -5.13
C GLU A 526 15.05 31.36 -4.43
N VAL A 527 13.79 31.78 -4.30
CA VAL A 527 12.72 30.96 -3.72
C VAL A 527 12.35 29.86 -4.72
N SER A 528 12.89 28.66 -4.53
CA SER A 528 12.65 27.52 -5.40
C SER A 528 11.24 26.97 -5.26
N ILE A 529 10.64 27.07 -4.07
CA ILE A 529 9.23 26.76 -3.81
C ILE A 529 8.72 27.53 -2.58
N ALA A 530 7.53 28.09 -2.67
CA ALA A 530 6.78 28.59 -1.53
C ALA A 530 5.42 27.88 -1.49
N PHE A 531 5.16 27.10 -0.45
CA PHE A 531 3.95 26.30 -0.36
C PHE A 531 2.73 27.21 -0.14
N ALA A 532 1.64 26.98 -0.87
CA ALA A 532 0.46 27.84 -0.85
C ALA A 532 -0.19 28.02 0.55
N THR A 533 0.05 27.09 1.47
CA THR A 533 -0.40 27.17 2.86
C THR A 533 0.57 27.91 3.79
N GLY A 534 1.69 28.45 3.28
CA GLY A 534 2.64 29.28 4.05
C GLY A 534 3.50 28.55 5.09
N HIS A 535 3.32 27.24 5.26
CA HIS A 535 4.02 26.42 6.27
C HIS A 535 5.49 26.09 5.93
N ALA A 536 5.91 26.23 4.68
CA ALA A 536 7.27 25.85 4.28
C ALA A 536 7.79 26.66 3.07
N TYR A 537 9.12 26.76 2.99
CA TYR A 537 9.85 27.51 1.96
C TYR A 537 11.08 26.69 1.53
N GLY A 538 11.22 26.46 0.24
CA GLY A 538 12.45 25.96 -0.37
C GLY A 538 13.20 27.10 -1.03
N LEU A 539 14.50 27.17 -0.79
CA LEU A 539 15.39 28.22 -1.26
C LEU A 539 16.61 27.59 -1.93
N LYS A 540 17.14 28.25 -2.97
CA LYS A 540 18.39 27.86 -3.62
C LYS A 540 19.35 29.04 -3.58
N THR A 541 20.49 28.87 -2.91
CA THR A 541 21.51 29.92 -2.81
C THR A 541 22.31 30.01 -4.12
N ALA A 542 22.96 31.15 -4.33
CA ALA A 542 23.90 31.29 -5.45
C ALA A 542 25.15 30.39 -5.30
N ASN A 543 25.43 29.88 -4.11
CA ASN A 543 26.59 29.05 -3.79
C ASN A 543 26.28 27.54 -3.79
N GLY A 544 25.02 27.16 -4.03
CA GLY A 544 24.61 25.78 -4.31
C GLY A 544 23.74 25.12 -3.26
N ALA A 545 23.55 25.68 -2.05
CA ALA A 545 22.73 25.04 -1.04
C ALA A 545 21.25 25.11 -1.39
N GLU A 546 20.59 23.96 -1.29
CA GLU A 546 19.14 23.84 -1.32
C GLU A 546 18.63 23.76 0.11
N ILE A 547 17.92 24.79 0.55
CA ILE A 547 17.51 24.97 1.95
C ILE A 547 16.00 24.80 2.04
N LEU A 548 15.54 23.88 2.88
CA LEU A 548 14.14 23.72 3.26
C LEU A 548 13.92 24.29 4.66
N ILE A 549 13.02 25.27 4.75
CA ILE A 549 12.48 25.80 6.01
C ILE A 549 11.07 25.24 6.17
N HIS A 550 10.82 24.46 7.22
CA HIS A 550 9.52 23.88 7.50
C HIS A 550 9.03 24.32 8.89
N VAL A 551 8.00 25.17 8.93
CA VAL A 551 7.51 25.84 10.14
C VAL A 551 6.53 24.93 10.89
N GLY A 552 6.99 24.37 12.01
CA GLY A 552 6.22 23.44 12.82
C GLY A 552 6.10 22.03 12.23
N ILE A 553 5.71 21.07 13.07
CA ILE A 553 5.51 19.66 12.72
C ILE A 553 4.03 19.46 12.36
N ASP A 554 3.76 18.79 11.22
CA ASP A 554 2.42 18.51 10.70
C ASP A 554 1.52 19.75 10.44
N THR A 555 2.07 20.96 10.45
CA THR A 555 1.34 22.23 10.24
C THR A 555 0.72 22.39 8.85
N VAL A 556 1.11 21.55 7.88
CA VAL A 556 0.43 21.43 6.59
C VAL A 556 -1.08 21.12 6.77
N THR A 557 -1.45 20.41 7.84
CA THR A 557 -2.84 20.05 8.16
C THR A 557 -3.70 21.25 8.53
N MET A 558 -3.08 22.39 8.89
CA MET A 558 -3.77 23.64 9.19
C MET A 558 -4.28 24.37 7.93
N ASN A 559 -3.95 23.88 6.73
CA ASN A 559 -4.43 24.41 5.44
C ASN A 559 -4.25 25.94 5.28
N GLY A 560 -3.18 26.49 5.87
CA GLY A 560 -2.86 27.93 5.82
C GLY A 560 -3.46 28.76 6.95
N GLU A 561 -4.27 28.17 7.83
CA GLU A 561 -4.76 28.87 9.01
C GLU A 561 -3.59 29.21 9.95
N GLY A 562 -3.42 30.49 10.28
CA GLY A 562 -2.33 30.95 11.15
C GLY A 562 -1.01 31.21 10.43
N PHE A 563 -0.97 31.14 9.10
CA PHE A 563 0.21 31.46 8.29
C PHE A 563 -0.09 32.62 7.32
N GLU A 564 0.89 33.49 7.10
CA GLU A 564 0.84 34.53 6.09
C GLU A 564 2.13 34.51 5.26
N GLN A 565 2.02 34.04 4.02
CA GLN A 565 3.10 33.99 3.05
C GLN A 565 3.36 35.39 2.44
N LYS A 566 4.62 35.81 2.35
CA LYS A 566 5.01 37.14 1.81
C LYS A 566 5.83 37.07 0.51
N VAL A 567 6.25 35.87 0.10
CA VAL A 567 7.08 35.62 -1.09
C VAL A 567 6.46 34.55 -1.97
N ALA A 568 6.73 34.60 -3.27
CA ALA A 568 6.31 33.61 -4.26
C ALA A 568 7.51 32.82 -4.83
N GLN A 569 7.22 31.70 -5.49
CA GLN A 569 8.24 30.94 -6.23
C GLN A 569 8.87 31.82 -7.32
N GLY A 570 10.19 31.79 -7.42
CA GLY A 570 10.99 32.59 -8.35
C GLY A 570 11.41 33.96 -7.82
N ASP A 571 10.93 34.37 -6.64
CA ASP A 571 11.38 35.62 -6.01
C ASP A 571 12.85 35.49 -5.58
N LYS A 572 13.62 36.57 -5.76
CA LYS A 572 14.98 36.68 -5.25
C LYS A 572 14.96 37.39 -3.91
N VAL A 573 15.53 36.76 -2.89
CA VAL A 573 15.58 37.25 -1.51
C VAL A 573 17.03 37.42 -1.06
N LYS A 574 17.26 38.40 -0.19
CA LYS A 574 18.53 38.57 0.52
C LYS A 574 18.44 37.99 1.92
N ALA A 575 19.59 37.60 2.47
CA ALA A 575 19.68 37.16 3.85
C ALA A 575 19.02 38.18 4.80
N GLY A 576 18.07 37.73 5.61
CA GLY A 576 17.28 38.55 6.52
C GLY A 576 16.00 39.16 5.94
N ASP A 577 15.68 38.96 4.66
CA ASP A 577 14.39 39.37 4.09
C ASP A 577 13.22 38.56 4.67
N LEU A 578 12.02 39.14 4.70
CA LEU A 578 10.82 38.51 5.25
C LEU A 578 10.23 37.51 4.24
N LEU A 579 10.16 36.23 4.61
CA LEU A 579 9.52 35.18 3.81
C LEU A 579 8.04 35.02 4.14
N GLY A 580 7.70 35.14 5.43
CA GLY A 580 6.35 34.97 5.93
C GLY A 580 6.23 35.17 7.43
N THR A 581 5.00 35.11 7.93
CA THR A 581 4.68 35.13 9.37
C THR A 581 3.77 33.97 9.75
N PHE A 582 3.80 33.58 11.02
CA PHE A 582 2.96 32.52 11.56
C PHE A 582 2.53 32.82 13.00
N ASP A 583 1.47 32.16 13.47
CA ASP A 583 0.95 32.31 14.82
C ASP A 583 1.17 31.03 15.65
N SER A 584 2.21 31.03 16.48
CA SER A 584 2.53 29.92 17.40
C SER A 584 1.37 29.54 18.32
N ASN A 585 0.53 30.51 18.74
CA ASN A 585 -0.60 30.19 19.62
C ASN A 585 -1.67 29.40 18.87
N LYS A 586 -1.87 29.67 17.57
CA LYS A 586 -2.78 28.88 16.73
C LYS A 586 -2.23 27.48 16.45
N ILE A 587 -0.92 27.36 16.23
CA ILE A 587 -0.25 26.05 16.08
C ILE A 587 -0.45 25.22 17.35
N ALA A 588 -0.20 25.81 18.52
CA ALA A 588 -0.41 25.16 19.81
C ALA A 588 -1.89 24.83 20.08
N ALA A 589 -2.82 25.71 19.72
CA ALA A 589 -4.26 25.46 19.84
C ALA A 589 -4.76 24.31 18.94
N ALA A 590 -4.08 24.06 17.82
CA ALA A 590 -4.32 22.91 16.95
C ALA A 590 -3.69 21.61 17.50
N GLY A 591 -2.97 21.66 18.63
CA GLY A 591 -2.28 20.51 19.23
C GLY A 591 -0.98 20.14 18.50
N LEU A 592 -0.39 21.07 17.76
CA LEU A 592 0.81 20.85 16.96
C LEU A 592 2.03 21.55 17.58
N ASP A 593 3.22 21.11 17.19
CA ASP A 593 4.49 21.69 17.62
C ASP A 593 4.96 22.74 16.59
N ASP A 594 5.36 23.93 17.05
CA ASP A 594 5.86 25.02 16.20
C ASP A 594 7.39 24.98 15.98
N THR A 595 8.09 23.95 16.47
CA THR A 595 9.50 23.71 16.19
C THR A 595 9.74 23.73 14.68
N THR A 596 10.62 24.62 14.23
CA THR A 596 10.88 24.84 12.81
C THR A 596 12.18 24.18 12.39
N MET A 597 12.12 23.39 11.33
CA MET A 597 13.27 22.67 10.79
C MET A 597 13.92 23.48 9.67
N VAL A 598 15.25 23.54 9.68
CA VAL A 598 16.09 24.17 8.66
C VAL A 598 17.05 23.12 8.13
N ILE A 599 16.80 22.64 6.92
CA ILE A 599 17.45 21.45 6.35
C ILE A 599 18.16 21.81 5.05
N VAL A 600 19.39 21.31 4.88
CA VAL A 600 20.10 21.36 3.59
C VAL A 600 19.74 20.08 2.83
N THR A 601 18.83 20.18 1.86
CA THR A 601 18.25 19.00 1.19
C THR A 601 19.25 18.31 0.26
N ASN A 602 20.21 19.06 -0.28
CA ASN A 602 21.31 18.52 -1.09
C ASN A 602 22.58 18.25 -0.27
N THR A 603 22.42 17.77 0.97
CA THR A 603 23.55 17.44 1.86
C THR A 603 24.62 16.57 1.19
N ALA A 604 24.23 15.63 0.33
CA ALA A 604 25.14 14.70 -0.33
C ALA A 604 26.13 15.38 -1.30
N ASP A 605 25.85 16.62 -1.71
CA ASP A 605 26.70 17.40 -2.60
C ASP A 605 27.84 18.12 -1.85
N TYR A 606 27.81 18.09 -0.51
CA TYR A 606 28.78 18.75 0.36
C TYR A 606 29.65 17.74 1.12
N ALA A 607 30.93 18.04 1.31
CA ALA A 607 31.82 17.27 2.16
C ALA A 607 31.36 17.24 3.63
N SER A 608 30.74 18.33 4.11
CA SER A 608 30.10 18.36 5.43
C SER A 608 29.00 19.41 5.53
N VAL A 609 27.93 19.09 6.25
CA VAL A 609 26.87 20.02 6.69
C VAL A 609 26.83 19.96 8.21
N THR A 610 27.30 21.01 8.88
CA THR A 610 27.49 21.00 10.35
C THR A 610 26.65 22.08 11.02
N PRO A 611 25.78 21.72 11.97
CA PRO A 611 25.15 22.71 12.85
C PRO A 611 26.20 23.43 13.70
N VAL A 612 26.20 24.76 13.70
CA VAL A 612 27.21 25.57 14.43
C VAL A 612 26.61 26.40 15.58
N ALA A 613 25.29 26.47 15.68
CA ALA A 613 24.61 27.19 16.75
C ALA A 613 24.23 26.28 17.93
N SER A 614 24.18 26.87 19.13
CA SER A 614 23.64 26.25 20.35
C SER A 614 23.02 27.33 21.25
N GLY A 615 22.06 26.96 22.09
CA GLY A 615 21.33 27.91 22.92
C GLY A 615 20.34 28.75 22.10
N SER A 616 20.17 30.02 22.46
CA SER A 616 19.24 30.93 21.78
C SER A 616 19.93 31.62 20.59
N VAL A 617 19.22 31.70 19.46
CA VAL A 617 19.67 32.38 18.23
C VAL A 617 18.78 33.57 17.90
N VAL A 618 19.39 34.65 17.44
CA VAL A 618 18.71 35.86 16.96
C VAL A 618 18.94 36.07 15.46
N LYS A 619 18.15 36.98 14.88
CA LYS A 619 18.21 37.27 13.45
C LYS A 619 19.64 37.62 13.03
N GLY A 620 20.16 36.87 12.06
CA GLY A 620 21.51 37.04 11.50
C GLY A 620 22.56 36.07 12.06
N ASP A 621 22.25 35.34 13.12
CA ASP A 621 23.17 34.32 13.67
C ASP A 621 23.34 33.15 12.70
N ALA A 622 24.57 32.64 12.59
CA ALA A 622 24.89 31.46 11.80
C ALA A 622 24.41 30.18 12.50
N ILE A 623 23.73 29.30 11.78
CA ILE A 623 23.20 28.04 12.33
C ILE A 623 23.74 26.79 11.66
N ILE A 624 24.13 26.86 10.38
CA ILE A 624 24.71 25.74 9.64
C ILE A 624 25.90 26.25 8.82
N GLU A 625 27.02 25.53 8.89
CA GLU A 625 28.13 25.66 7.93
C GLU A 625 28.10 24.49 6.96
N VAL A 626 28.13 24.80 5.65
CA VAL A 626 28.32 23.80 4.60
C VAL A 626 29.72 23.95 4.00
N LYS A 627 30.40 22.82 3.79
CA LYS A 627 31.73 22.77 3.16
C LYS A 627 31.68 21.89 1.93
N ALA A 628 32.09 22.46 0.81
CA ALA A 628 32.16 21.80 -0.49
C ALA A 628 33.26 20.74 -0.55
#